data_AF-A0A818F504-F1
#
_entry.id   AF-A0A818F504-F1
#
_cell.length_a   1.000
_cell.length_b   1.000
_cell.length_c   1.000
_cell.angle_alpha   90.00
_cell.angle_beta   90.00
_cell.angle_gamma   90.00
#
_symmetry.space_group_name_H-M   'P 1'
#
loop_
_entity.id
_entity.type
_entity.pdbx_description
1 polymer ?
#
loop_
_entity_poly.entity_id
_entity_poly.type
_entity_poly.pdbx_seq_one_letter_code
_entity_poly.pdbx_strand_id
1 'polypeptide(L)'
;MILRYLGHNWRQIDDILHQIGVNQCKIAHKWALTLLDGGFGVLDDDGRGGKHNDGFYDQFPELEIQAKAFAVEACSKKSASFTTVDLAKYLDEQFYEITQTSKVNASLVRSAESCRLDLRRWGAKFQSNSQRPYFEGHERDDVVKHRQEFISYFLERKDRYYTISEDEQPQWNLPTGKPCVLIFHDESTFKSGEVSAKRWTVDGHTPFFSKGRGRSHMISDYLVQHPSGPFFSLSEKEYEQATRAYPNLLSDSDDLNFNRFSATAGINVGEQGYFDNVTILCQFERLFQLLPFKKEYKDHDIEVVVDNARTHSAKEYNINEFGKGIGTNCP
;
A
#
# COMPACT_ATOMS: atom_id res chain seq x y z
N MET A 1 1.64 -38.61 8.01
CA MET A 1 2.36 -39.77 7.42
C MET A 1 1.44 -40.98 7.17
N ILE A 2 0.63 -41.41 8.14
CA ILE A 2 -0.34 -42.52 7.94
C ILE A 2 -1.29 -42.28 6.75
N LEU A 3 -1.86 -41.07 6.62
CA LEU A 3 -2.74 -40.74 5.49
C LEU A 3 -2.03 -40.76 4.11
N ARG A 4 -0.73 -40.46 4.07
CA ARG A 4 0.08 -40.60 2.84
C ARG A 4 0.33 -42.07 2.50
N TYR A 5 0.55 -42.91 3.51
CA TYR A 5 0.69 -44.36 3.35
C TYR A 5 -0.61 -45.00 2.84
N LEU A 6 -1.76 -44.46 3.22
CA LEU A 6 -3.08 -44.85 2.73
C LEU A 6 -3.44 -44.27 1.34
N GLY A 7 -2.50 -43.62 0.65
CA GLY A 7 -2.68 -43.18 -0.74
C GLY A 7 -3.29 -41.79 -0.94
N HIS A 8 -3.59 -41.04 0.13
CA HIS A 8 -4.13 -39.68 -0.02
C HIS A 8 -3.06 -38.69 -0.48
N ASN A 9 -3.43 -37.74 -1.35
CA ASN A 9 -2.49 -36.68 -1.77
C ASN A 9 -2.39 -35.56 -0.73
N TRP A 10 -1.33 -34.75 -0.81
CA TRP A 10 -1.03 -33.72 0.21
C TRP A 10 -2.13 -32.66 0.38
N ARG A 11 -2.84 -32.29 -0.70
CA ARG A 11 -3.95 -31.32 -0.61
C ARG A 11 -5.14 -31.89 0.15
N GLN A 12 -5.53 -33.12 -0.16
CA GLN A 12 -6.60 -33.82 0.55
C GLN A 12 -6.28 -33.99 2.03
N ILE A 13 -5.01 -34.26 2.37
CA ILE A 13 -4.58 -34.39 3.77
C ILE A 13 -4.68 -33.05 4.48
N ASP A 14 -4.26 -31.95 3.85
CA ASP A 14 -4.39 -30.61 4.44
C ASP A 14 -5.85 -30.21 4.67
N ASP A 15 -6.74 -30.53 3.73
CA ASP A 15 -8.18 -30.27 3.88
C ASP A 15 -8.78 -31.09 5.03
N ILE A 16 -8.44 -32.38 5.13
CA ILE A 16 -8.88 -33.25 6.24
C ILE A 16 -8.37 -32.71 7.58
N LEU A 17 -7.07 -32.38 7.66
CA LEU A 17 -6.45 -31.85 8.89
C LEU A 17 -7.08 -30.53 9.31
N HIS A 18 -7.38 -29.65 8.34
CA HIS A 18 -8.05 -28.38 8.58
C HIS A 18 -9.47 -28.59 9.12
N GLN A 19 -10.24 -29.52 8.55
CA GLN A 19 -11.62 -29.84 8.97
C GLN A 19 -11.69 -30.40 10.39
N ILE A 20 -10.71 -31.22 10.80
CA ILE A 20 -10.65 -31.78 12.15
C ILE A 20 -9.95 -30.86 13.17
N GLY A 21 -9.58 -29.64 12.77
CA GLY A 21 -8.95 -28.64 13.64
C GLY A 21 -7.52 -28.98 14.05
N VAL A 22 -6.83 -29.85 13.30
CA VAL A 22 -5.46 -30.28 13.56
C VAL A 22 -4.49 -29.51 12.66
N ASN A 23 -3.21 -29.41 13.08
CA ASN A 23 -2.18 -28.71 12.31
C ASN A 23 -2.06 -29.26 10.88
N GLN A 24 -2.15 -28.37 9.90
CA GLN A 24 -1.89 -28.67 8.49
C GLN A 24 -0.45 -29.18 8.28
N CYS A 25 -0.21 -29.92 7.20
CA CYS A 25 1.08 -30.53 6.87
C CYS A 25 2.23 -29.52 6.85
N LYS A 26 1.98 -28.30 6.38
CA LYS A 26 2.98 -27.21 6.40
C LYS A 26 3.42 -26.84 7.82
N ILE A 27 2.46 -26.81 8.75
CA ILE A 27 2.72 -26.50 10.17
C ILE A 27 3.43 -27.70 10.82
N ALA A 28 2.96 -28.92 10.58
CA ALA A 28 3.61 -30.13 11.07
C ALA A 28 5.05 -30.28 10.56
N HIS A 29 5.31 -29.96 9.29
CA HIS A 29 6.64 -29.99 8.70
C HIS A 29 7.56 -28.92 9.31
N LYS A 30 7.04 -27.70 9.52
CA LYS A 30 7.77 -26.64 10.21
C LYS A 30 8.19 -27.10 11.61
N TRP A 31 7.29 -27.72 12.37
CA TRP A 31 7.59 -28.23 13.70
C TRP A 31 8.57 -29.39 13.70
N ALA A 32 8.49 -30.28 12.71
CA ALA A 32 9.48 -31.35 12.54
C ALA A 32 10.89 -30.79 12.28
N LEU A 33 11.01 -29.73 11.48
CA LEU A 33 12.29 -29.03 11.29
C LEU A 33 12.78 -28.38 12.58
N THR A 34 11.91 -27.70 13.32
CA THR A 34 12.26 -27.11 14.63
C THR A 34 12.74 -28.17 15.64
N LEU A 35 12.16 -29.39 15.61
CA LEU A 35 12.60 -30.51 16.45
C LEU A 35 13.99 -31.03 16.03
N LEU A 36 14.22 -31.18 14.72
CA LEU A 36 15.49 -31.67 14.17
C LEU A 36 16.64 -30.68 14.40
N ASP A 37 16.34 -29.39 14.37
CA ASP A 37 17.31 -28.31 14.64
C ASP A 37 17.58 -28.09 16.14
N GLY A 38 17.03 -28.94 17.01
CA GLY A 38 17.25 -28.87 18.46
C GLY A 38 16.50 -27.72 19.16
N GLY A 39 15.50 -27.13 18.51
CA GLY A 39 14.67 -26.03 19.01
C GLY A 39 13.64 -26.45 20.08
N PHE A 40 14.03 -27.30 21.03
CA PHE A 40 13.14 -27.88 22.05
C PHE A 40 12.49 -26.83 22.95
N GLY A 41 13.14 -25.68 23.19
CA GLY A 41 12.57 -24.58 23.97
C GLY A 41 11.30 -24.00 23.33
N VAL A 42 11.22 -23.94 22.00
CA VAL A 42 10.03 -23.43 21.28
C VAL A 42 8.84 -24.40 21.42
N LEU A 43 9.11 -25.70 21.57
CA LEU A 43 8.09 -26.73 21.76
C LEU A 43 7.57 -26.76 23.20
N ASP A 44 8.45 -26.54 24.18
CA ASP A 44 8.11 -26.47 25.59
C ASP A 44 7.27 -25.21 25.89
N ASP A 45 7.68 -24.06 25.36
CA ASP A 45 6.98 -22.77 25.50
C ASP A 45 5.59 -22.75 24.84
N ASP A 46 5.37 -23.53 23.77
CA ASP A 46 4.06 -23.63 23.09
C ASP A 46 3.06 -24.51 23.87
N GLY A 47 3.50 -25.19 24.93
CA GLY A 47 2.63 -25.93 25.86
C GLY A 47 2.03 -27.21 25.29
N ARG A 48 2.53 -27.71 24.15
CA ARG A 48 1.98 -28.90 23.46
C ARG A 48 2.65 -30.22 23.89
N GLY A 49 3.60 -30.17 24.83
CA GLY A 49 4.36 -31.32 25.34
C GLY A 49 3.73 -32.07 26.52
N GLY A 50 2.54 -31.68 26.99
CA GLY A 50 1.76 -32.47 27.95
C GLY A 50 2.29 -32.54 29.39
N LYS A 51 3.38 -31.83 29.73
CA LYS A 51 3.68 -31.49 31.12
C LYS A 51 3.22 -30.06 31.39
N HIS A 52 2.04 -29.94 32.00
CA HIS A 52 1.66 -28.70 32.68
C HIS A 52 2.58 -28.54 33.91
N ASN A 53 3.77 -27.99 33.71
CA ASN A 53 4.28 -27.08 34.71
C ASN A 53 3.35 -25.87 34.71
N ASP A 54 3.05 -25.30 35.88
CA ASP A 54 2.27 -24.06 35.98
C ASP A 54 2.86 -23.06 34.97
N GLY A 55 2.09 -22.72 33.94
CA GLY A 55 2.54 -21.84 32.87
C GLY A 55 2.90 -20.47 33.45
N PHE A 56 3.65 -19.67 32.68
CA PHE A 56 4.07 -18.34 33.11
C PHE A 56 2.93 -17.51 33.75
N TYR A 57 1.73 -17.53 33.15
CA TYR A 57 0.57 -16.82 33.69
C TYR A 57 -0.21 -17.59 34.75
N ASP A 58 -0.01 -18.91 34.89
CA ASP A 58 -0.56 -19.67 36.01
C ASP A 58 0.19 -19.32 37.31
N GLN A 59 1.50 -19.04 37.20
CA GLN A 59 2.33 -18.56 38.31
C GLN A 59 2.15 -17.06 38.58
N PHE A 60 1.86 -16.26 37.55
CA PHE A 60 1.72 -14.81 37.62
C PHE A 60 0.43 -14.32 36.91
N PRO A 61 -0.76 -14.63 37.45
CA PRO A 61 -2.03 -14.27 36.82
C PRO A 61 -2.24 -12.75 36.72
N GLU A 62 -1.72 -11.98 37.66
CA GLU A 62 -1.74 -10.52 37.65
C GLU A 62 -0.98 -9.94 36.44
N LEU A 63 0.13 -10.56 36.03
CA LEU A 63 0.88 -10.15 34.84
C LEU A 63 0.05 -10.39 33.57
N GLU A 64 -0.78 -11.44 33.52
CA GLU A 64 -1.64 -11.68 32.36
C GLU A 64 -2.66 -10.55 32.19
N ILE A 65 -3.29 -10.11 33.29
CA ILE A 65 -4.29 -9.05 33.28
C ILE A 65 -3.67 -7.72 32.83
N GLN A 66 -2.51 -7.37 33.40
CA GLN A 66 -1.78 -6.15 33.05
C GLN A 66 -1.32 -6.16 31.59
N ALA A 67 -0.77 -7.29 31.12
CA ALA A 67 -0.29 -7.44 29.76
C ALA A 67 -1.42 -7.37 28.72
N LYS A 68 -2.59 -7.95 29.00
CA LYS A 68 -3.79 -7.79 28.18
C LYS A 68 -4.20 -6.33 28.07
N ALA A 69 -4.27 -5.61 29.20
CA ALA A 69 -4.65 -4.20 29.22
C ALA A 69 -3.66 -3.34 28.41
N PHE A 70 -2.36 -3.54 28.61
CA PHE A 70 -1.31 -2.88 27.83
C PHE A 70 -1.44 -3.15 26.33
N ALA A 71 -1.64 -4.40 25.93
CA ALA A 71 -1.79 -4.77 24.53
C ALA A 71 -3.02 -4.11 23.88
N VAL A 72 -4.16 -4.08 24.58
CA VAL A 72 -5.39 -3.43 24.10
C VAL A 72 -5.18 -1.92 23.94
N GLU A 73 -4.60 -1.26 24.94
CA GLU A 73 -4.30 0.18 24.87
C GLU A 73 -3.32 0.49 23.73
N ALA A 74 -2.24 -0.28 23.61
CA ALA A 74 -1.22 -0.09 22.58
C ALA A 74 -1.78 -0.32 21.16
N CYS A 75 -2.62 -1.34 20.96
CA CYS A 75 -3.32 -1.58 19.70
C CYS A 75 -4.32 -0.47 19.36
N SER A 76 -4.88 0.20 20.38
CA SER A 76 -5.84 1.30 20.23
C SER A 76 -5.19 2.64 19.87
N LYS A 77 -3.85 2.73 19.82
CA LYS A 77 -3.14 3.96 19.47
C LYS A 77 -3.17 4.20 17.96
N LYS A 78 -3.45 5.45 17.56
CA LYS A 78 -3.46 5.89 16.15
C LYS A 78 -2.13 5.70 15.43
N SER A 79 -1.00 5.69 16.17
CA SER A 79 0.34 5.47 15.63
C SER A 79 0.54 4.06 15.08
N ALA A 80 -0.24 3.07 15.55
CA ALA A 80 -0.21 1.69 15.10
C ALA A 80 1.19 1.04 15.09
N SER A 81 2.08 1.49 15.98
CA SER A 81 3.50 1.09 16.04
C SER A 81 3.79 -0.09 16.98
N PHE A 82 2.76 -0.66 17.61
CA PHE A 82 2.89 -1.71 18.61
C PHE A 82 3.41 -3.03 18.02
N THR A 83 4.43 -3.59 18.67
CA THR A 83 5.09 -4.85 18.31
C THR A 83 5.08 -5.85 19.46
N THR A 84 5.39 -7.12 19.16
CA THR A 84 5.53 -8.16 20.19
C THR A 84 6.73 -7.92 21.11
N VAL A 85 7.74 -7.18 20.63
CA VAL A 85 8.90 -6.78 21.43
C VAL A 85 8.49 -5.77 22.50
N ASP A 86 7.54 -4.88 22.19
CA ASP A 86 7.02 -3.93 23.18
C ASP A 86 6.30 -4.63 24.32
N LEU A 87 5.50 -5.66 24.00
CA LEU A 87 4.86 -6.51 25.01
C LEU A 87 5.87 -7.29 25.85
N ALA A 88 6.91 -7.85 25.22
CA ALA A 88 7.95 -8.60 25.90
C ALA A 88 8.74 -7.73 26.89
N LYS A 89 9.08 -6.49 26.49
CA LYS A 89 9.73 -5.51 27.37
C LYS A 89 8.84 -5.09 28.53
N TYR A 90 7.56 -4.83 28.26
CA TYR A 90 6.60 -4.50 29.30
C TYR A 90 6.48 -5.60 30.36
N LEU A 91 6.33 -6.86 29.92
CA LEU A 91 6.26 -8.02 30.82
C LEU A 91 7.53 -8.22 31.64
N ASP A 92 8.68 -7.99 31.02
CA ASP A 92 9.98 -8.07 31.70
C ASP A 92 10.08 -7.04 32.83
N GLU A 93 9.72 -5.78 32.57
CA GLU A 93 9.71 -4.72 33.57
C GLU A 93 8.73 -5.04 34.73
N GLN A 94 7.50 -5.44 34.41
CA GLN A 94 6.48 -5.76 35.42
C GLN A 94 6.83 -6.99 36.26
N PHE A 95 7.47 -8.01 35.66
CA PHE A 95 7.90 -9.20 36.39
C PHE A 95 8.90 -8.87 37.51
N TYR A 96 9.92 -8.05 37.22
CA TYR A 96 10.92 -7.66 38.21
C TYR A 96 10.33 -6.75 39.30
N GLU A 97 9.36 -5.91 38.95
CA GLU A 97 8.62 -5.08 39.90
C GLU A 97 7.82 -5.94 40.90
N ILE A 98 7.06 -6.92 40.40
CA ILE A 98 6.20 -7.78 41.24
C ILE A 98 7.03 -8.74 42.10
N THR A 99 8.07 -9.35 41.52
CA THR A 99 8.92 -10.31 42.23
C THR A 99 9.94 -9.64 43.16
N GLN A 100 10.11 -8.32 43.07
CA GLN A 100 11.15 -7.54 43.76
C GLN A 100 12.56 -8.09 43.52
N THR A 101 12.78 -8.70 42.35
CA THR A 101 14.07 -9.25 41.95
C THR A 101 14.80 -8.29 41.02
N SER A 102 16.13 -8.39 40.99
CA SER A 102 16.95 -7.59 40.07
C SER A 102 17.28 -8.38 38.82
N LYS A 103 17.23 -7.70 37.67
CA LYS A 103 17.61 -8.28 36.38
C LYS A 103 19.11 -8.59 36.34
N VAL A 104 19.44 -9.86 36.12
CA VAL A 104 20.84 -10.36 36.19
C VAL A 104 21.49 -10.44 34.80
N ASN A 105 20.70 -10.53 33.73
CA ASN A 105 21.20 -10.64 32.36
C ASN A 105 20.30 -9.84 31.38
N ALA A 106 20.71 -9.74 30.12
CA ALA A 106 19.96 -9.01 29.10
C ALA A 106 18.74 -9.77 28.53
N SER A 107 18.52 -11.03 28.92
CA SER A 107 17.40 -11.82 28.41
C SER A 107 16.05 -11.30 28.92
N LEU A 108 15.01 -11.51 28.14
CA LEU A 108 13.65 -11.15 28.53
C LEU A 108 13.02 -12.33 29.26
N VAL A 109 12.27 -12.05 30.33
CA VAL A 109 11.51 -13.04 31.09
C VAL A 109 10.54 -13.82 30.19
N ARG A 110 10.02 -13.16 29.15
CA ARG A 110 9.19 -13.78 28.12
C ARG A 110 9.63 -13.30 26.74
N SER A 111 9.86 -14.23 25.82
CA SER A 111 10.34 -13.91 24.47
C SER A 111 9.27 -13.20 23.62
N ALA A 112 9.72 -12.49 22.57
CA ALA A 112 8.81 -11.86 21.62
C ALA A 112 7.96 -12.90 20.85
N GLU A 113 8.49 -14.10 20.66
CA GLU A 113 7.83 -15.25 20.06
C GLU A 113 6.71 -15.79 20.96
N SER A 114 6.95 -15.90 22.27
CA SER A 114 5.92 -16.30 23.23
C SER A 114 4.84 -15.23 23.35
N CYS A 115 5.22 -13.95 23.41
CA CYS A 115 4.30 -12.81 23.40
C CYS A 115 3.40 -12.79 22.15
N ARG A 116 3.91 -13.24 20.99
CA ARG A 116 3.11 -13.41 19.77
C ARG A 116 2.01 -14.46 19.94
N LEU A 117 2.29 -15.55 20.63
CA LEU A 117 1.33 -16.61 20.91
C LEU A 117 0.28 -16.11 21.91
N ASP A 118 0.69 -15.36 22.93
CA ASP A 118 -0.23 -14.78 23.92
C ASP A 118 -1.22 -13.82 23.28
N LEU A 119 -0.74 -12.89 22.45
CA LEU A 119 -1.61 -11.99 21.69
C LEU A 119 -2.67 -12.74 20.90
N ARG A 120 -2.30 -13.86 20.25
CA ARG A 120 -3.26 -14.70 19.52
C ARG A 120 -4.24 -15.39 20.45
N ARG A 121 -3.78 -15.93 21.59
CA ARG A 121 -4.63 -16.54 22.61
C ARG A 121 -5.63 -15.54 23.19
N TRP A 122 -5.25 -14.27 23.30
CA TRP A 122 -6.10 -13.17 23.75
C TRP A 122 -7.01 -12.60 22.64
N GLY A 123 -7.02 -13.22 21.45
CA GLY A 123 -7.90 -12.84 20.34
C GLY A 123 -7.35 -11.72 19.43
N ALA A 124 -6.12 -11.26 19.64
CA ALA A 124 -5.50 -10.28 18.75
C ALA A 124 -5.08 -10.91 17.41
N LYS A 125 -5.28 -10.17 16.33
CA LYS A 125 -4.98 -10.59 14.95
C LYS A 125 -3.87 -9.72 14.37
N PHE A 126 -2.87 -10.35 13.75
CA PHE A 126 -1.85 -9.66 12.97
C PHE A 126 -2.26 -9.65 11.50
N GLN A 127 -2.86 -8.55 11.06
CA GLN A 127 -3.52 -8.46 9.75
C GLN A 127 -3.15 -7.19 8.98
N SER A 128 -3.29 -7.26 7.66
CA SER A 128 -3.14 -6.12 6.77
C SER A 128 -4.32 -5.17 6.95
N ASN A 129 -4.07 -3.87 6.95
CA ASN A 129 -5.14 -2.90 7.16
C ASN A 129 -5.99 -2.71 5.90
N SER A 130 -7.20 -3.29 5.89
CA SER A 130 -8.19 -3.12 4.80
C SER A 130 -9.17 -1.96 5.04
N GLN A 131 -9.26 -1.43 6.26
CA GLN A 131 -10.13 -0.31 6.58
C GLN A 131 -9.58 0.99 5.96
N ARG A 132 -10.11 1.36 4.78
CA ARG A 132 -9.88 2.68 4.17
C ARG A 132 -11.13 3.54 4.36
N PRO A 133 -11.01 4.81 4.76
CA PRO A 133 -12.16 5.71 4.96
C PRO A 133 -12.94 6.08 3.69
N TYR A 134 -12.42 5.74 2.50
CA TYR A 134 -12.88 6.31 1.22
C TYR A 134 -13.80 5.39 0.40
N PHE A 135 -14.40 4.35 1.00
CA PHE A 135 -15.25 3.42 0.26
C PHE A 135 -16.74 3.79 0.23
N GLU A 136 -17.18 4.77 1.01
CA GLU A 136 -18.59 5.19 1.01
C GLU A 136 -18.93 5.97 -0.26
N GLY A 137 -19.81 5.41 -1.09
CA GLY A 137 -20.36 6.08 -2.27
C GLY A 137 -20.05 5.44 -3.62
N HIS A 138 -19.11 4.48 -3.68
CA HIS A 138 -18.73 3.79 -4.93
C HIS A 138 -19.85 2.92 -5.51
N GLU A 139 -20.71 2.37 -4.66
CA GLU A 139 -21.79 1.45 -5.04
C GLU A 139 -23.15 2.15 -5.15
N ARG A 140 -23.18 3.49 -5.20
CA ARG A 140 -24.41 4.22 -5.53
C ARG A 140 -24.76 3.97 -7.00
N ASP A 141 -26.06 3.84 -7.29
CA ASP A 141 -26.55 3.48 -8.63
C ASP A 141 -26.05 4.43 -9.73
N ASP A 142 -25.97 5.74 -9.44
CA ASP A 142 -25.45 6.75 -10.36
C ASP A 142 -23.96 6.52 -10.67
N VAL A 143 -23.15 6.21 -9.66
CA VAL A 143 -21.72 5.93 -9.79
C VAL A 143 -21.47 4.63 -10.54
N VAL A 144 -22.25 3.59 -10.24
CA VAL A 144 -22.16 2.30 -10.94
C VAL A 144 -22.52 2.48 -12.42
N LYS A 145 -23.57 3.24 -12.73
CA LYS A 145 -23.96 3.55 -14.11
C LYS A 145 -22.85 4.29 -14.86
N HIS A 146 -22.28 5.34 -14.28
CA HIS A 146 -21.17 6.07 -14.91
C HIS A 146 -19.92 5.20 -15.11
N ARG A 147 -19.62 4.29 -14.17
CA ARG A 147 -18.52 3.33 -14.32
C ARG A 147 -18.75 2.40 -15.51
N GLN A 148 -19.99 1.93 -15.71
CA GLN A 148 -20.34 1.09 -16.85
C GLN A 148 -20.20 1.85 -18.17
N GLU A 149 -20.67 3.11 -18.22
CA GLU A 149 -20.50 3.98 -19.40
C GLU A 149 -19.02 4.22 -19.72
N PHE A 150 -18.21 4.52 -18.70
CA PHE A 150 -16.77 4.72 -18.84
C PHE A 150 -16.06 3.47 -19.38
N ILE A 151 -16.35 2.29 -18.85
CA ILE A 151 -15.78 1.02 -19.35
C ILE A 151 -16.24 0.75 -20.79
N SER A 152 -17.52 0.99 -21.08
CA SER A 152 -18.09 0.75 -22.43
C SER A 152 -17.39 1.61 -23.48
N TYR A 153 -17.09 2.88 -23.16
CA TYR A 153 -16.33 3.78 -24.03
C TYR A 153 -15.00 3.15 -24.52
N PHE A 154 -14.21 2.55 -23.64
CA PHE A 154 -12.94 1.92 -24.03
C PHE A 154 -13.14 0.58 -24.74
N LEU A 155 -14.09 -0.23 -24.30
CA LEU A 155 -14.35 -1.54 -24.91
C LEU A 155 -14.86 -1.42 -26.35
N GLU A 156 -15.69 -0.43 -26.64
CA GLU A 156 -16.20 -0.13 -27.99
C GLU A 156 -15.09 0.34 -28.94
N ARG A 157 -14.00 0.89 -28.39
CA ARG A 157 -12.86 1.46 -29.12
C ARG A 157 -11.59 0.60 -29.00
N LYS A 158 -11.72 -0.63 -28.49
CA LYS A 158 -10.57 -1.51 -28.20
C LYS A 158 -9.67 -1.78 -29.41
N ASP A 159 -10.22 -1.70 -30.62
CA ASP A 159 -9.50 -1.86 -31.88
C ASP A 159 -8.49 -0.73 -32.15
N ARG A 160 -8.58 0.39 -31.42
CA ARG A 160 -7.69 1.54 -31.53
C ARG A 160 -6.53 1.50 -30.53
N TYR A 161 -6.62 0.71 -29.47
CA TYR A 161 -5.65 0.72 -28.38
C TYR A 161 -4.68 -0.46 -28.46
N TYR A 162 -3.47 -0.25 -27.95
CA TYR A 162 -2.53 -1.34 -27.68
C TYR A 162 -3.05 -2.15 -26.49
N THR A 163 -3.09 -3.46 -26.59
CA THR A 163 -3.50 -4.34 -25.46
C THR A 163 -2.43 -5.38 -25.19
N ILE A 164 -2.52 -6.06 -24.05
CA ILE A 164 -1.61 -7.14 -23.68
C ILE A 164 -2.40 -8.44 -23.67
N SER A 165 -1.84 -9.51 -24.25
CA SER A 165 -2.46 -10.83 -24.22
C SER A 165 -2.47 -11.41 -22.81
N GLU A 166 -3.49 -12.21 -22.50
CA GLU A 166 -3.67 -12.85 -21.19
C GLU A 166 -2.91 -14.18 -21.05
N ASP A 167 -1.97 -14.45 -21.97
CA ASP A 167 -1.20 -15.70 -22.00
C ASP A 167 -0.13 -15.74 -20.89
N GLU A 168 0.41 -16.94 -20.60
CA GLU A 168 1.52 -17.11 -19.63
C GLU A 168 2.75 -16.24 -19.96
N GLN A 169 2.90 -15.85 -21.24
CA GLN A 169 3.88 -14.89 -21.71
C GLN A 169 3.14 -13.72 -22.37
N PRO A 170 2.83 -12.65 -21.63
CA PRO A 170 2.03 -11.54 -22.14
C PRO A 170 2.72 -10.86 -23.33
N GLN A 171 1.99 -10.72 -24.44
CA GLN A 171 2.48 -10.05 -25.65
C GLN A 171 1.64 -8.83 -26.01
N TRP A 172 2.26 -7.83 -26.65
CA TRP A 172 1.54 -6.68 -27.16
C TRP A 172 0.71 -7.03 -28.39
N ASN A 173 -0.58 -6.74 -28.31
CA ASN A 173 -1.50 -6.72 -29.44
C ASN A 173 -1.54 -5.31 -30.01
N LEU A 174 -1.25 -5.19 -31.30
CA LEU A 174 -1.31 -3.93 -32.02
C LEU A 174 -2.77 -3.56 -32.37
N PRO A 175 -3.11 -2.27 -32.38
CA PRO A 175 -4.42 -1.82 -32.82
C PRO A 175 -4.67 -2.17 -34.28
N THR A 176 -5.91 -2.53 -34.61
CA THR A 176 -6.36 -2.84 -35.98
C THR A 176 -6.96 -1.63 -36.69
N GLY A 177 -7.40 -0.62 -35.93
CA GLY A 177 -7.94 0.65 -36.43
C GLY A 177 -6.90 1.78 -36.46
N LYS A 178 -7.36 3.03 -36.52
CA LYS A 178 -6.48 4.20 -36.34
C LYS A 178 -5.92 4.17 -34.92
N PRO A 179 -4.59 4.09 -34.74
CA PRO A 179 -4.00 3.82 -33.45
C PRO A 179 -4.16 5.02 -32.50
N CYS A 180 -4.42 4.72 -31.24
CA CYS A 180 -4.57 5.69 -30.18
C CYS A 180 -3.73 5.28 -28.97
N VAL A 181 -2.93 6.20 -28.46
CA VAL A 181 -2.12 6.00 -27.25
C VAL A 181 -2.90 6.50 -26.04
N LEU A 182 -3.11 5.62 -25.07
CA LEU A 182 -3.65 5.97 -23.77
C LEU A 182 -2.53 6.39 -22.83
N ILE A 183 -2.66 7.59 -22.27
CA ILE A 183 -1.78 8.13 -21.23
C ILE A 183 -2.60 8.27 -19.95
N PHE A 184 -2.14 7.66 -18.87
CA PHE A 184 -2.78 7.74 -17.55
C PHE A 184 -1.95 8.63 -16.64
N HIS A 185 -2.59 9.59 -15.99
CA HIS A 185 -1.93 10.49 -15.04
C HIS A 185 -2.55 10.34 -13.65
N ASP A 186 -1.68 10.27 -12.64
CA ASP A 186 -2.06 10.19 -11.23
C ASP A 186 -0.93 10.75 -10.34
N GLU A 187 -1.30 11.24 -9.16
CA GLU A 187 -0.38 11.78 -8.17
C GLU A 187 -0.28 10.90 -6.94
N SER A 188 0.94 10.53 -6.58
CA SER A 188 1.23 9.72 -5.39
C SER A 188 2.03 10.52 -4.37
N THR A 189 1.63 10.41 -3.10
CA THR A 189 2.37 11.00 -1.97
C THR A 189 3.13 9.92 -1.21
N PHE A 190 4.46 10.01 -1.21
CA PHE A 190 5.34 9.14 -0.43
C PHE A 190 5.70 9.81 0.88
N LYS A 191 5.59 9.10 2.01
CA LYS A 191 5.93 9.64 3.33
C LYS A 191 7.09 8.90 3.96
N SER A 192 8.00 9.62 4.61
CA SER A 192 8.99 8.99 5.48
C SER A 192 8.31 8.41 6.72
N GLY A 193 8.73 7.22 7.15
CA GLY A 193 8.16 6.55 8.32
C GLY A 193 6.72 6.07 8.14
N GLU A 194 6.34 5.66 6.92
CA GLU A 194 5.09 4.92 6.72
C GLU A 194 5.03 3.71 7.66
N VAL A 195 3.91 3.61 8.37
CA VAL A 195 3.70 2.57 9.36
C VAL A 195 3.53 1.23 8.63
N SER A 196 4.11 0.16 9.19
CA SER A 196 3.96 -1.21 8.67
C SER A 196 2.51 -1.48 8.23
N ALA A 197 2.35 -1.97 6.99
CA ALA A 197 1.05 -2.32 6.41
C ALA A 197 0.28 -3.38 7.23
N LYS A 198 0.97 -4.09 8.13
CA LYS A 198 0.42 -5.06 9.06
C LYS A 198 0.65 -4.62 10.51
N ARG A 199 -0.39 -4.77 11.33
CA ARG A 199 -0.35 -4.47 12.77
C ARG A 199 -1.12 -5.52 13.56
N TRP A 200 -0.85 -5.56 14.87
CA TRP A 200 -1.75 -6.23 15.81
C TRP A 200 -3.02 -5.40 15.99
N THR A 201 -4.15 -6.08 15.94
CA THR A 201 -5.48 -5.49 16.11
C THR A 201 -6.26 -6.34 17.10
N VAL A 202 -7.04 -5.68 17.94
CA VAL A 202 -8.01 -6.32 18.83
C VAL A 202 -9.39 -5.90 18.36
N ASP A 203 -10.31 -6.86 18.25
CA ASP A 203 -11.67 -6.62 17.75
C ASP A 203 -12.35 -5.52 18.62
N GLY A 204 -13.00 -4.54 17.98
CA GLY A 204 -13.63 -3.39 18.66
C GLY A 204 -12.69 -2.22 19.02
N HIS A 205 -11.37 -2.38 18.91
CA HIS A 205 -10.38 -1.40 19.38
C HIS A 205 -9.41 -0.94 18.29
N THR A 206 -9.88 -0.86 17.04
CA THR A 206 -9.03 -0.54 15.88
C THR A 206 -9.26 0.92 15.45
N PRO A 207 -8.38 1.88 15.79
CA PRO A 207 -8.53 3.27 15.38
C PRO A 207 -8.21 3.44 13.89
N PHE A 208 -8.84 4.44 13.26
CA PHE A 208 -8.42 4.98 11.98
C PHE A 208 -7.01 5.58 12.11
N PHE A 209 -6.18 5.39 11.07
CA PHE A 209 -4.82 5.92 11.05
C PHE A 209 -4.81 7.45 11.18
N SER A 210 -3.83 7.97 11.92
CA SER A 210 -3.29 9.29 11.62
C SER A 210 -2.33 9.17 10.44
N LYS A 211 -2.45 10.04 9.43
CA LYS A 211 -1.41 10.19 8.41
C LYS A 211 -0.06 10.39 9.14
N GLY A 212 0.97 9.61 8.79
CA GLY A 212 2.27 9.63 9.47
C GLY A 212 2.87 11.05 9.56
N ARG A 213 3.71 11.29 10.57
CA ARG A 213 4.33 12.60 10.87
C ARG A 213 5.60 12.90 10.06
N GLY A 214 6.01 12.00 9.15
CA GLY A 214 7.24 12.18 8.38
C GLY A 214 7.12 13.17 7.23
N ARG A 215 8.29 13.53 6.67
CA ARG A 215 8.39 14.35 5.45
C ARG A 215 7.65 13.66 4.32
N SER A 216 6.92 14.42 3.52
CA SER A 216 6.15 13.90 2.40
C SER A 216 6.73 14.42 1.08
N HIS A 217 6.82 13.55 0.09
CA HIS A 217 7.25 13.88 -1.27
C HIS A 217 6.12 13.46 -2.22
N MET A 218 5.60 14.41 -2.99
CA MET A 218 4.57 14.15 -3.99
C MET A 218 5.25 13.94 -5.34
N ILE A 219 4.83 12.91 -6.06
CA ILE A 219 5.26 12.62 -7.41
C ILE A 219 4.00 12.52 -8.27
N SER A 220 4.02 13.20 -9.40
CA SER A 220 3.07 13.02 -10.48
C SER A 220 3.78 12.37 -11.66
N ASP A 221 3.13 11.41 -12.32
CA ASP A 221 3.69 10.70 -13.47
C ASP A 221 2.65 10.37 -14.54
N TYR A 222 3.13 10.02 -15.73
CA TYR A 222 2.33 9.76 -16.92
C TYR A 222 2.63 8.35 -17.45
N LEU A 223 1.77 7.40 -17.10
CA LEU A 223 1.87 6.02 -17.58
C LEU A 223 1.34 5.91 -19.01
N VAL A 224 1.94 5.04 -19.81
CA VAL A 224 1.55 4.89 -21.22
C VAL A 224 1.25 3.43 -21.55
N GLN A 225 0.14 3.22 -22.24
CA GLN A 225 -0.23 1.93 -22.81
C GLN A 225 0.37 1.81 -24.22
N HIS A 226 1.69 1.59 -24.29
CA HIS A 226 2.41 1.45 -25.55
C HIS A 226 3.70 0.59 -25.40
N PRO A 227 4.13 -0.16 -26.44
CA PRO A 227 5.34 -0.98 -26.39
C PRO A 227 6.66 -0.24 -26.12
N SER A 228 6.69 1.09 -26.25
CA SER A 228 7.89 1.90 -26.01
C SER A 228 8.28 2.02 -24.54
N GLY A 229 7.36 1.72 -23.62
CA GLY A 229 7.65 1.74 -22.18
C GLY A 229 6.43 2.10 -21.34
N PRO A 230 6.50 1.83 -20.02
CA PRO A 230 5.38 2.04 -19.10
C PRO A 230 5.16 3.51 -18.74
N PHE A 231 6.14 4.38 -18.98
CA PHE A 231 6.08 5.82 -18.66
C PHE A 231 6.37 6.66 -19.90
N PHE A 232 5.73 7.82 -19.99
CA PHE A 232 6.01 8.80 -21.03
C PHE A 232 7.42 9.36 -20.84
N SER A 233 8.25 9.25 -21.87
CA SER A 233 9.54 9.91 -21.93
C SER A 233 10.03 10.05 -23.36
N LEU A 234 10.77 11.12 -23.60
CA LEU A 234 11.52 11.33 -24.83
C LEU A 234 12.91 10.70 -24.72
N SER A 235 13.44 10.22 -25.85
CA SER A 235 14.87 10.00 -25.98
C SER A 235 15.63 11.32 -25.96
N GLU A 236 16.93 11.28 -25.70
CA GLU A 236 17.78 12.48 -25.66
C GLU A 236 17.69 13.29 -26.97
N LYS A 237 17.70 12.63 -28.13
CA LYS A 237 17.56 13.28 -29.44
C LYS A 237 16.19 13.94 -29.65
N GLU A 238 15.12 13.32 -29.16
CA GLU A 238 13.78 13.90 -29.24
C GLU A 238 13.65 15.10 -28.30
N TYR A 239 14.24 15.03 -27.11
CA TYR A 239 14.27 16.13 -26.15
C TYR A 239 15.11 17.32 -26.63
N GLU A 240 16.24 17.08 -27.29
CA GLU A 240 17.01 18.14 -27.94
C GLU A 240 16.19 18.88 -29.01
N GLN A 241 15.33 18.17 -29.75
CA GLN A 241 14.44 18.78 -30.72
C GLN A 241 13.32 19.56 -30.03
N ALA A 242 12.75 19.00 -28.97
CA ALA A 242 11.72 19.66 -28.16
C ALA A 242 12.23 20.96 -27.55
N THR A 243 13.41 20.97 -26.95
CA THR A 243 13.98 22.17 -26.30
C THR A 243 14.43 23.25 -27.30
N ARG A 244 14.76 22.88 -28.54
CA ARG A 244 14.97 23.87 -29.63
C ARG A 244 13.68 24.58 -30.02
N ALA A 245 12.54 23.87 -30.01
CA ALA A 245 11.24 24.44 -30.32
C ALA A 245 10.62 25.17 -29.12
N TYR A 246 10.84 24.65 -27.91
CA TYR A 246 10.29 25.12 -26.65
C TYR A 246 11.43 25.33 -25.62
N PRO A 247 12.14 26.48 -25.68
CA PRO A 247 13.25 26.75 -24.76
C PRO A 247 12.86 26.77 -23.28
N ASN A 248 11.58 27.01 -22.96
CA ASN A 248 11.03 26.95 -21.61
C ASN A 248 11.11 25.54 -20.98
N LEU A 249 11.33 24.49 -21.76
CA LEU A 249 11.55 23.13 -21.23
C LEU A 249 12.87 23.00 -20.47
N LEU A 250 13.83 23.90 -20.71
CA LEU A 250 15.14 23.94 -20.04
C LEU A 250 15.11 24.64 -18.68
N SER A 251 14.09 25.47 -18.43
CA SER A 251 13.87 26.09 -17.13
C SER A 251 12.99 25.17 -16.28
N ASP A 252 13.47 24.78 -15.12
CA ASP A 252 12.61 24.25 -14.07
C ASP A 252 11.79 25.42 -13.51
N SER A 253 10.50 25.22 -13.23
CA SER A 253 9.78 26.19 -12.42
C SER A 253 10.25 26.06 -10.98
N ASP A 254 10.33 27.17 -10.23
CA ASP A 254 10.81 27.16 -8.84
C ASP A 254 10.00 26.19 -7.95
N ASP A 255 8.76 25.91 -8.33
CA ASP A 255 7.81 25.08 -7.59
C ASP A 255 7.75 23.61 -8.04
N LEU A 256 8.26 23.24 -9.23
CA LEU A 256 8.20 21.87 -9.76
C LEU A 256 9.56 21.32 -10.15
N ASN A 257 9.92 20.17 -9.58
CA ASN A 257 11.11 19.45 -9.98
C ASN A 257 10.75 18.48 -11.12
N PHE A 258 10.90 18.92 -12.38
CA PHE A 258 10.61 18.08 -13.53
C PHE A 258 11.70 17.04 -13.78
N ASN A 259 11.29 15.85 -14.22
CA ASN A 259 12.22 14.92 -14.83
C ASN A 259 12.57 15.43 -16.25
N ARG A 260 13.87 15.54 -16.52
CA ARG A 260 14.42 16.13 -17.75
C ARG A 260 13.71 15.66 -19.02
N PHE A 261 13.45 14.36 -19.18
CA PHE A 261 12.92 13.81 -20.43
C PHE A 261 11.40 13.53 -20.41
N SER A 262 10.70 13.99 -19.38
CA SER A 262 9.28 13.68 -19.16
C SER A 262 8.51 14.91 -18.69
N ALA A 263 7.19 14.77 -18.58
CA ALA A 263 6.32 15.67 -17.82
C ALA A 263 6.18 15.25 -16.33
N THR A 264 6.78 14.12 -15.93
CA THR A 264 6.87 13.68 -14.52
C THR A 264 7.43 14.81 -13.65
N ALA A 265 6.76 15.11 -12.55
CA ALA A 265 7.15 16.19 -11.65
C ALA A 265 7.11 15.75 -10.18
N GLY A 266 8.02 16.30 -9.37
CA GLY A 266 8.06 16.09 -7.93
C GLY A 266 7.94 17.40 -7.13
N ILE A 267 7.27 17.34 -5.98
CA ILE A 267 7.16 18.42 -5.00
C ILE A 267 7.53 17.92 -3.61
N ASN A 268 8.41 18.64 -2.91
CA ASN A 268 8.69 18.41 -1.49
C ASN A 268 7.63 19.10 -0.63
N VAL A 269 6.73 18.31 -0.03
CA VAL A 269 5.62 18.84 0.76
C VAL A 269 6.14 19.45 2.06
N GLY A 270 5.83 20.73 2.26
CA GLY A 270 6.28 21.54 3.40
C GLY A 270 7.40 22.54 3.05
N GLU A 271 8.09 22.34 1.93
CA GLU A 271 9.05 23.31 1.36
C GLU A 271 8.46 23.98 0.11
N GLN A 272 7.84 23.20 -0.78
CA GLN A 272 7.36 23.62 -2.11
C GLN A 272 5.83 23.51 -2.27
N GLY A 273 5.08 23.23 -1.19
CA GLY A 273 3.62 23.16 -1.22
C GLY A 273 3.02 21.80 -1.63
N TYR A 274 1.89 21.83 -2.34
CA TYR A 274 1.15 20.68 -2.87
C TYR A 274 0.85 20.92 -4.36
N PHE A 275 0.57 19.87 -5.13
CA PHE A 275 0.00 20.05 -6.46
C PHE A 275 -1.34 20.78 -6.37
N ASP A 276 -1.42 21.89 -7.07
CA ASP A 276 -2.59 22.74 -7.26
C ASP A 276 -2.91 22.86 -8.75
N ASN A 277 -3.95 23.63 -9.09
CA ASN A 277 -4.40 23.74 -10.48
C ASN A 277 -3.31 24.30 -11.40
N VAL A 278 -2.50 25.24 -10.91
CA VAL A 278 -1.47 25.92 -11.71
C VAL A 278 -0.33 24.95 -12.01
N THR A 279 0.17 24.28 -10.99
CA THR A 279 1.24 23.28 -11.13
C THR A 279 0.79 22.09 -11.96
N ILE A 280 -0.48 21.66 -11.87
CA ILE A 280 -1.04 20.62 -12.74
C ILE A 280 -1.13 21.09 -14.20
N LEU A 281 -1.60 22.32 -14.44
CA LEU A 281 -1.64 22.88 -15.79
C LEU A 281 -0.23 22.95 -16.40
N CYS A 282 0.77 23.40 -15.65
CA CYS A 282 2.16 23.41 -16.12
C CYS A 282 2.67 22.01 -16.51
N GLN A 283 2.27 20.96 -15.80
CA GLN A 283 2.63 19.58 -16.15
C GLN A 283 1.97 19.14 -17.46
N PHE A 284 0.68 19.45 -17.66
CA PHE A 284 -0.02 19.15 -18.93
C PHE A 284 0.53 19.96 -20.10
N GLU A 285 0.84 21.24 -19.90
CA GLU A 285 1.50 22.07 -20.92
C GLU A 285 2.84 21.46 -21.32
N ARG A 286 3.65 21.04 -20.34
CA ARG A 286 4.90 20.34 -20.61
C ARG A 286 4.68 19.03 -21.37
N LEU A 287 3.69 18.22 -20.98
CA LEU A 287 3.32 16.99 -21.71
C LEU A 287 2.99 17.30 -23.18
N PHE A 288 2.12 18.28 -23.43
CA PHE A 288 1.70 18.63 -24.79
C PHE A 288 2.82 19.26 -25.62
N GLN A 289 3.79 19.93 -25.00
CA GLN A 289 5.01 20.38 -25.68
C GLN A 289 5.93 19.22 -26.06
N LEU A 290 5.98 18.15 -25.26
CA LEU A 290 6.85 17.00 -25.51
C LEU A 290 6.24 15.99 -26.51
N LEU A 291 4.92 15.78 -26.47
CA LEU A 291 4.22 14.77 -27.26
C LEU A 291 4.53 14.78 -28.77
N PRO A 292 4.57 15.95 -29.47
CA PRO A 292 4.86 15.99 -30.90
C PRO A 292 6.24 15.45 -31.29
N PHE A 293 7.18 15.37 -30.34
CA PHE A 293 8.54 14.90 -30.59
C PHE A 293 8.72 13.40 -30.35
N LYS A 294 7.73 12.72 -29.75
CA LYS A 294 7.79 11.28 -29.53
C LYS A 294 7.54 10.55 -30.83
N LYS A 295 8.60 10.04 -31.46
CA LYS A 295 8.54 9.46 -32.82
C LYS A 295 7.62 8.25 -32.89
N GLU A 296 7.61 7.43 -31.86
CA GLU A 296 6.76 6.25 -31.79
C GLU A 296 5.27 6.60 -31.78
N TYR A 297 4.90 7.83 -31.37
CA TYR A 297 3.50 8.27 -31.30
C TYR A 297 3.10 9.10 -32.52
N LYS A 298 3.99 9.19 -33.52
CA LYS A 298 3.68 9.87 -34.77
C LYS A 298 2.45 9.22 -35.41
N ASP A 299 1.53 10.04 -35.91
CA ASP A 299 0.29 9.62 -36.56
C ASP A 299 -0.72 8.87 -35.64
N HIS A 300 -0.51 8.93 -34.32
CA HIS A 300 -1.46 8.41 -33.33
C HIS A 300 -2.42 9.51 -32.84
N ASP A 301 -3.65 9.12 -32.51
CA ASP A 301 -4.48 9.93 -31.62
C ASP A 301 -3.99 9.76 -30.17
N ILE A 302 -4.10 10.80 -29.34
CA ILE A 302 -3.70 10.74 -27.93
C ILE A 302 -4.93 10.96 -27.05
N GLU A 303 -5.17 10.05 -26.11
CA GLU A 303 -6.21 10.18 -25.09
C GLU A 303 -5.55 10.15 -23.71
N VAL A 304 -5.77 11.22 -22.94
CA VAL A 304 -5.24 11.33 -21.58
C VAL A 304 -6.35 11.07 -20.57
N VAL A 305 -6.11 10.13 -19.66
CA VAL A 305 -7.04 9.68 -18.63
C VAL A 305 -6.52 10.15 -17.28
N VAL A 306 -7.35 10.90 -16.57
CA VAL A 306 -7.10 11.46 -15.24
C VAL A 306 -8.24 11.05 -14.30
N ASP A 307 -7.99 11.11 -13.00
CA ASP A 307 -9.07 11.05 -12.02
C ASP A 307 -9.92 12.33 -12.06
N ASN A 308 -11.02 12.35 -11.31
CA ASN A 308 -11.89 13.52 -11.20
C ASN A 308 -11.53 14.40 -9.99
N ALA A 309 -10.24 14.49 -9.63
CA ALA A 309 -9.79 15.42 -8.61
C ALA A 309 -10.15 16.86 -9.03
N ARG A 310 -10.49 17.69 -8.04
CA ARG A 310 -10.87 19.09 -8.31
C ARG A 310 -9.78 19.87 -9.05
N THR A 311 -8.52 19.49 -8.86
CA THR A 311 -7.35 20.07 -9.52
C THR A 311 -7.31 19.79 -11.02
N HIS A 312 -7.83 18.63 -11.45
CA HIS A 312 -7.93 18.25 -12.87
C HIS A 312 -9.11 18.92 -13.59
N SER A 313 -10.17 19.27 -12.87
CA SER A 313 -11.40 19.83 -13.47
C SER A 313 -11.58 21.34 -13.25
N ALA A 314 -10.68 21.98 -12.50
CA ALA A 314 -10.82 23.39 -12.16
C ALA A 314 -10.60 24.27 -13.39
N LYS A 315 -11.56 25.16 -13.65
CA LYS A 315 -11.40 26.22 -14.63
C LYS A 315 -10.27 27.15 -14.18
N GLU A 316 -9.40 27.55 -15.10
CA GLU A 316 -8.40 28.58 -14.85
C GLU A 316 -9.10 29.86 -14.38
N TYR A 317 -8.78 30.34 -13.18
CA TYR A 317 -9.35 31.55 -12.61
C TYR A 317 -8.47 32.74 -12.98
N ASN A 318 -9.02 33.67 -13.76
CA ASN A 318 -8.37 34.95 -13.98
C ASN A 318 -8.63 35.84 -12.74
N ILE A 319 -7.57 36.36 -12.13
CA ILE A 319 -7.67 37.24 -10.94
C ILE A 319 -8.47 38.52 -11.24
N ASN A 320 -8.60 38.89 -12.52
CA ASN A 320 -9.41 40.02 -12.98
C ASN A 320 -10.93 39.72 -12.96
N GLU A 321 -11.35 38.47 -12.71
CA GLU A 321 -12.75 38.09 -12.51
C GLU A 321 -13.22 38.20 -11.05
N PHE A 322 -12.32 38.54 -10.11
CA PHE A 322 -12.68 38.87 -8.72
C PHE A 322 -13.36 40.24 -8.65
N GLY A 323 -14.66 40.27 -8.96
CA GLY A 323 -15.45 41.50 -8.91
C GLY A 323 -16.97 41.33 -9.10
N LYS A 324 -17.52 40.12 -9.00
CA LYS A 324 -18.98 39.93 -9.06
C LYS A 324 -19.59 40.09 -7.67
N GLY A 325 -20.54 41.02 -7.57
CA GLY A 325 -21.16 41.47 -6.32
C GLY A 325 -21.97 40.40 -5.59
N ILE A 326 -22.32 40.71 -4.34
CA ILE A 326 -23.10 39.88 -3.43
C ILE A 326 -24.39 39.39 -4.13
N GLY A 327 -24.50 38.08 -4.36
CA GLY A 327 -25.69 37.43 -4.93
C GLY A 327 -25.45 36.63 -6.21
N THR A 328 -24.26 36.66 -6.81
CA THR A 328 -23.92 35.69 -7.87
C THR A 328 -23.28 34.46 -7.24
N ASN A 329 -23.88 33.28 -7.47
CA ASN A 329 -23.31 32.00 -7.04
C ASN A 329 -21.86 31.89 -7.53
N CYS A 330 -20.96 31.52 -6.62
CA CYS A 330 -19.68 30.93 -7.00
C CYS A 330 -19.98 29.70 -7.88
N PRO A 331 -19.29 29.52 -9.03
CA PRO A 331 -19.43 28.32 -9.84
C PRO A 331 -19.12 27.04 -9.06
#